data_AF-A0A354Z9Q3-F1
#
_entry.id   AF-A0A354Z9Q3-F1
#
_cell.length_a   1.000
_cell.length_b   1.000
_cell.length_c   1.000
_cell.angle_alpha   90.00
_cell.angle_beta   90.00
_cell.angle_gamma   90.00
#
_symmetry.space_group_name_H-M   'P 1'
#
loop_
_entity.id
_entity.type
_entity.pdbx_description
1 polymer ?
#
loop_
_entity_poly.entity_id
_entity_poly.type
_entity_poly.pdbx_seq_one_letter_code
_entity_poly.pdbx_strand_id
1 'polypeptide(L)'
;WLFGNYVGSKRNIVEVSPNKSIAGFVGGTLGSIVGAFLGIGPLAGPWKPLGWNYIFLSLGLGIGMAFFVIMGDLFESALKRAARTKDSGNIVPGRGGVLDSFDSLYFSAPFFVAFSFLFHVFGL
;
A
#
# COMPACT_ATOMS: atom_id res chain seq x y z
N TRP A 1 9.56 -0.22 4.11
CA TRP A 1 10.44 -0.14 5.29
C TRP A 1 11.89 -0.49 4.94
N LEU A 2 12.21 -1.71 4.50
CA LEU A 2 13.58 -2.16 4.19
C LEU A 2 14.38 -1.18 3.33
N PHE A 3 13.90 -0.88 2.12
CA PHE A 3 14.56 0.08 1.22
C PHE A 3 14.69 1.48 1.83
N GLY A 4 13.71 1.92 2.62
CA GLY A 4 13.77 3.22 3.27
C GLY A 4 14.83 3.33 4.37
N ASN A 5 15.14 2.22 5.04
CA ASN A 5 16.16 2.18 6.09
C ASN A 5 17.57 1.89 5.55
N TYR A 6 17.71 0.95 4.63
CA TYR A 6 19.03 0.53 4.12
C TYR A 6 19.54 1.38 2.96
N VAL A 7 18.64 1.96 2.15
CA VAL A 7 18.99 2.70 0.92
C VAL A 7 18.52 4.16 0.98
N GLY A 8 17.56 4.49 1.84
CA GLY A 8 16.94 5.81 1.92
C GLY A 8 17.81 6.87 2.58
N SER A 9 18.58 7.61 1.78
CA SER A 9 19.39 8.75 2.24
C SER A 9 18.57 10.06 2.35
N LYS A 10 17.71 10.35 1.37
CA LYS A 10 16.87 11.57 1.36
C LYS A 10 15.54 11.30 2.07
N ARG A 11 15.37 11.90 3.25
CA ARG A 11 14.15 11.87 4.07
C ARG A 11 13.42 13.22 4.03
N ASN A 12 12.30 13.32 4.71
CA ASN A 12 11.46 14.51 4.81
C ASN A 12 10.90 15.00 3.47
N ILE A 13 10.47 14.06 2.65
CA ILE A 13 9.86 14.34 1.34
C ILE A 13 8.39 14.75 1.46
N VAL A 14 7.76 14.50 2.61
CA VAL A 14 6.40 14.92 2.94
C VAL A 14 6.40 15.44 4.37
N GLU A 15 5.95 16.68 4.56
CA GLU A 15 6.02 17.38 5.86
C GLU A 15 5.23 16.67 6.96
N VAL A 16 4.05 16.10 6.63
CA VAL A 16 3.24 15.36 7.60
C VAL A 16 3.89 14.06 8.07
N SER A 17 4.85 13.51 7.31
CA SER A 17 5.56 12.27 7.61
C SER A 17 7.06 12.35 7.27
N PRO A 18 7.86 13.02 8.12
CA PRO A 18 9.26 13.36 7.84
C PRO A 18 10.19 12.15 7.69
N ASN A 19 9.79 10.96 8.15
CA ASN A 19 10.59 9.74 8.04
C ASN A 19 10.47 9.02 6.69
N LYS A 20 9.58 9.45 5.78
CA LYS A 20 9.47 8.84 4.44
C LYS A 20 10.68 9.21 3.58
N SER A 21 11.06 8.31 2.68
CA SER A 21 12.14 8.49 1.73
C SER A 21 11.72 7.99 0.34
N ILE A 22 12.35 8.53 -0.70
CA ILE A 22 12.06 8.15 -2.09
C ILE A 22 12.38 6.66 -2.31
N ALA A 23 13.51 6.18 -1.76
CA ALA A 23 13.86 4.76 -1.80
C ALA A 23 12.78 3.89 -1.13
N GLY A 24 12.19 4.37 -0.04
CA GLY A 24 11.06 3.72 0.62
C GLY A 24 9.83 3.62 -0.26
N PHE A 25 9.49 4.69 -1.00
CA PHE A 25 8.36 4.69 -1.94
C PHE A 25 8.62 3.77 -3.13
N VAL A 26 9.76 3.89 -3.79
CA VAL A 26 10.12 3.03 -4.93
C VAL A 26 10.14 1.56 -4.51
N GLY A 27 10.79 1.24 -3.39
CA GLY A 27 10.83 -0.12 -2.88
C GLY A 27 9.47 -0.66 -2.45
N GLY A 28 8.60 0.21 -1.91
CA GLY A 28 7.20 -0.12 -1.60
C GLY A 28 6.41 -0.45 -2.86
N THR A 29 6.49 0.40 -3.89
CA THR A 29 5.80 0.19 -5.17
C THR A 29 6.27 -1.09 -5.87
N LEU A 30 7.59 -1.32 -5.93
CA LEU A 30 8.13 -2.56 -6.49
C LEU A 30 7.65 -3.79 -5.70
N GLY A 31 7.64 -3.70 -4.36
CA GLY A 31 7.09 -4.75 -3.50
C GLY A 31 5.62 -5.03 -3.79
N SER A 32 4.79 -4.00 -3.97
CA SER A 32 3.37 -4.15 -4.32
C SER A 32 3.18 -4.78 -5.70
N ILE A 33 3.98 -4.41 -6.70
CA ILE A 33 3.93 -5.02 -8.05
C ILE A 33 4.31 -6.50 -7.97
N VAL A 34 5.40 -6.84 -7.29
CA VAL A 34 5.82 -8.24 -7.12
C VAL A 34 4.76 -9.03 -6.35
N GLY A 35 4.21 -8.45 -5.27
CA GLY A 35 3.14 -9.07 -4.49
C GLY A 35 1.88 -9.32 -5.33
N ALA A 36 1.45 -8.35 -6.13
CA ALA A 36 0.32 -8.51 -7.05
C ALA A 36 0.60 -9.60 -8.09
N PHE A 37 1.78 -9.57 -8.72
CA PHE A 37 2.18 -10.57 -9.71
C PHE A 37 2.18 -12.00 -9.15
N LEU A 38 2.73 -12.18 -7.95
CA LEU A 38 2.73 -13.47 -7.27
C LEU A 38 1.30 -13.88 -6.89
N GLY A 39 0.52 -12.97 -6.29
CA GLY A 39 -0.81 -13.23 -5.75
C GLY A 39 -1.87 -13.58 -6.80
N ILE A 40 -1.88 -12.90 -7.95
CA ILE A 40 -2.83 -13.18 -9.04
C ILE A 40 -2.24 -14.08 -10.13
N GLY A 41 -0.96 -14.46 -10.02
CA GLY A 41 -0.25 -15.27 -11.00
C GLY A 41 0.16 -16.63 -10.41
N PRO A 42 1.46 -16.88 -10.19
CA PRO A 42 1.96 -18.18 -9.75
C PRO A 42 1.35 -18.74 -8.46
N LEU A 43 0.96 -17.87 -7.51
CA LEU A 43 0.42 -18.30 -6.21
C LEU A 43 -1.12 -18.27 -6.15
N ALA A 44 -1.79 -17.88 -7.23
CA ALA A 44 -3.26 -17.77 -7.25
C ALA A 44 -3.98 -19.12 -7.17
N GLY A 45 -3.28 -20.23 -7.45
CA GLY A 45 -3.86 -21.57 -7.44
C GLY A 45 -5.06 -21.68 -8.38
N PRO A 46 -6.22 -22.23 -7.92
CA PRO A 46 -7.40 -22.38 -8.76
C PRO A 46 -8.08 -21.05 -9.11
N TRP A 47 -7.70 -19.95 -8.45
CA TRP A 47 -8.24 -18.60 -8.67
C TRP A 47 -7.45 -17.80 -9.70
N LYS A 48 -6.52 -18.45 -10.41
CA LYS A 48 -5.68 -17.79 -11.41
C LYS A 48 -6.55 -17.28 -12.58
N PRO A 49 -6.42 -16.01 -12.98
CA PRO A 49 -6.99 -15.48 -14.22
C PRO A 49 -6.63 -16.36 -15.42
N LEU A 50 -7.62 -16.63 -16.28
CA LEU A 50 -7.39 -17.33 -17.54
C LEU A 50 -6.73 -16.37 -18.55
N GLY A 51 -5.59 -16.77 -19.12
CA GLY A 51 -4.90 -16.04 -20.19
C GLY A 51 -3.57 -15.37 -19.78
N TRP A 52 -2.92 -14.75 -20.76
CA TRP A 52 -1.59 -14.13 -20.62
C TRP A 52 -1.64 -12.70 -20.06
N ASN A 53 -2.85 -12.15 -19.85
CA ASN A 53 -3.07 -10.75 -19.49
C ASN A 53 -2.74 -10.43 -18.01
N TYR A 54 -2.46 -11.45 -17.19
CA TYR A 54 -2.18 -11.30 -15.76
C TYR A 54 -0.94 -10.42 -15.47
N ILE A 55 -0.01 -10.29 -16.42
CA ILE A 55 1.16 -9.41 -16.26
C ILE A 55 0.71 -7.95 -16.22
N PHE A 56 -0.07 -7.49 -17.20
CA PHE A 56 -0.59 -6.11 -17.24
C PHE A 56 -1.52 -5.82 -16.06
N LEU A 57 -2.34 -6.80 -15.69
CA LEU A 57 -3.21 -6.71 -14.52
C LEU A 57 -2.41 -6.58 -13.22
N SER A 58 -1.33 -7.34 -13.08
CA SER A 58 -0.48 -7.27 -11.89
C SER A 58 0.25 -5.93 -11.76
N LEU A 59 0.63 -5.32 -12.89
CA LEU A 59 1.19 -3.98 -12.92
C LEU A 59 0.16 -2.94 -12.49
N GLY A 60 -1.04 -2.97 -13.07
CA GLY A 60 -2.13 -2.05 -12.72
C GLY A 60 -2.54 -2.17 -11.25
N LEU A 61 -2.76 -3.40 -10.78
CA LEU A 61 -3.09 -3.68 -9.39
C LEU A 61 -1.97 -3.25 -8.44
N GLY A 62 -0.71 -3.62 -8.74
CA GLY A 62 0.44 -3.31 -7.89
C GLY A 62 0.71 -1.82 -7.75
N ILE A 63 0.65 -1.08 -8.86
CA ILE A 63 0.81 0.39 -8.86
C ILE A 63 -0.34 1.06 -8.10
N GLY A 64 -1.58 0.65 -8.38
CA GLY A 64 -2.74 1.20 -7.70
C GLY A 64 -2.72 0.93 -6.19
N MET A 65 -2.44 -0.31 -5.79
CA MET A 65 -2.28 -0.67 -4.38
C MET A 65 -1.20 0.16 -3.69
N ALA A 66 -0.03 0.32 -4.33
CA ALA A 66 1.03 1.15 -3.79
C ALA A 66 0.57 2.60 -3.56
N PHE A 67 -0.16 3.17 -4.53
CA PHE A 67 -0.69 4.52 -4.42
C PHE A 67 -1.68 4.67 -3.25
N PHE A 68 -2.70 3.81 -3.18
CA PHE A 68 -3.74 3.90 -2.14
C PHE A 68 -3.20 3.59 -0.73
N VAL A 69 -2.24 2.65 -0.60
CA VAL A 69 -1.55 2.38 0.67
C VAL A 69 -0.79 3.62 1.15
N ILE A 70 -0.02 4.28 0.26
CA ILE A 70 0.73 5.50 0.61
C ILE A 70 -0.23 6.64 0.96
N MET A 71 -1.32 6.80 0.21
CA MET A 71 -2.33 7.83 0.49
C MET A 71 -2.97 7.64 1.87
N GLY A 72 -3.33 6.42 2.26
CA GLY A 72 -3.92 6.15 3.57
C GLY A 72 -2.98 6.48 4.73
N ASP A 73 -1.71 6.05 4.63
CA ASP A 73 -0.68 6.35 5.63
C ASP A 73 -0.39 7.87 5.74
N LEU A 74 -0.38 8.59 4.63
CA LEU A 74 -0.21 10.05 4.64
C LEU A 74 -1.44 10.78 5.18
N PHE A 75 -2.65 10.31 4.85
CA PHE A 75 -3.89 10.86 5.37
C PHE A 75 -3.96 10.72 6.89
N GLU A 76 -3.64 9.55 7.41
CA GLU A 76 -3.59 9.33 8.86
C GLU A 76 -2.50 10.18 9.52
N SER A 77 -1.31 10.25 8.90
CA SER A 77 -0.24 11.12 9.37
C SER A 77 -0.70 12.57 9.47
N ALA A 78 -1.41 13.08 8.47
CA ALA A 78 -1.97 14.44 8.49
C ALA A 78 -3.01 14.63 9.60
N LEU A 79 -3.90 13.64 9.80
CA LEU A 79 -4.91 13.68 10.85
C LEU A 79 -4.28 13.75 12.25
N LYS A 80 -3.22 12.95 12.49
CA LYS A 80 -2.47 12.97 13.76
C LYS A 80 -1.80 14.33 14.00
N ARG A 81 -1.23 14.96 12.96
CA ARG A 81 -0.66 16.32 13.07
C ARG A 81 -1.72 17.38 13.35
N ALA A 82 -2.89 17.30 12.71
CA ALA A 82 -4.01 18.19 12.99
C ALA A 82 -4.50 18.04 14.45
N ALA A 83 -4.51 16.82 14.98
CA ALA A 83 -4.84 16.54 16.37
C ALA A 83 -3.71 16.87 17.37
N ARG A 84 -2.55 17.35 16.90
CA ARG A 84 -1.33 17.59 17.70
C ARG A 84 -0.83 16.33 18.44
N THR A 85 -1.10 15.16 17.88
CA THR A 85 -0.65 13.87 18.41
C THR A 85 0.30 13.19 17.42
N LYS A 86 0.99 12.15 17.88
CA LYS A 86 1.87 11.33 17.02
C LYS A 86 1.28 9.97 16.74
N ASP A 87 0.66 9.37 17.74
CA ASP A 87 0.04 8.06 17.69
C ASP A 87 -1.48 8.24 17.87
N SER A 88 -2.28 7.37 17.26
CA SER A 88 -3.75 7.45 17.32
C SER A 88 -4.31 6.98 18.67
N GLY A 89 -3.49 6.33 19.50
CA GLY A 89 -3.83 5.82 20.82
C GLY A 89 -2.72 4.95 21.38
N ASN A 90 -3.02 4.18 22.43
CA ASN A 90 -2.07 3.26 23.09
C ASN A 90 -2.69 1.88 23.36
N ILE A 91 -3.60 1.44 22.49
CA ILE A 91 -4.33 0.18 22.65
C ILE A 91 -3.48 -1.02 22.20
N VAL A 92 -2.59 -0.82 21.23
CA VAL A 92 -1.72 -1.87 20.69
C VAL A 92 -0.33 -1.72 21.30
N PRO A 93 0.10 -2.63 22.21
CA PRO A 93 1.38 -2.52 22.89
C PRO A 93 2.55 -2.44 21.89
N GLY A 94 3.32 -1.34 21.97
CA GLY A 94 4.49 -1.11 21.11
C GLY A 94 4.19 -0.67 19.67
N ARG A 95 2.92 -0.48 19.28
CA ARG A 95 2.52 -0.11 17.91
C ARG A 95 1.65 1.14 17.81
N GLY A 96 1.05 1.58 18.93
CA GLY A 96 0.21 2.77 19.00
C GLY A 96 -1.27 2.43 19.13
N GLY A 97 -2.13 3.15 18.40
CA GLY A 97 -3.56 2.92 18.38
C GLY A 97 -3.99 1.99 17.26
N VAL A 98 -5.29 1.70 17.22
CA VAL A 98 -5.88 0.84 16.19
C VAL A 98 -5.75 1.49 14.81
N LEU A 99 -5.90 2.81 14.72
CA LEU A 99 -5.85 3.53 13.45
C LEU A 99 -4.46 3.43 12.79
N ASP A 100 -3.38 3.40 13.59
CA ASP A 100 -2.00 3.22 13.11
C ASP A 100 -1.78 1.86 12.41
N SER A 101 -2.72 0.90 12.56
CA SER A 101 -2.67 -0.42 11.92
C SER A 101 -3.60 -0.56 10.72
N PHE A 102 -4.60 0.32 10.58
CA PHE A 102 -5.64 0.24 9.54
C PHE A 102 -5.61 1.40 8.53
N ASP A 103 -4.80 2.43 8.77
CA ASP A 103 -4.62 3.63 7.94
C ASP A 103 -4.60 3.36 6.42
N SER A 104 -3.75 2.43 6.01
CA SER A 104 -3.50 2.03 4.64
C SER A 104 -4.56 1.05 4.12
N LEU A 105 -5.16 0.25 5.00
CA LEU A 105 -6.26 -0.68 4.66
C LEU A 105 -7.53 0.07 4.29
N TYR A 106 -7.86 1.17 4.97
CA TYR A 106 -9.05 1.97 4.67
C TYR A 106 -9.08 2.48 3.23
N PHE A 107 -7.92 2.83 2.67
CA PHE A 107 -7.81 3.32 1.29
C PHE A 107 -7.57 2.20 0.28
N SER A 108 -6.77 1.19 0.64
CA SER A 108 -6.40 0.12 -0.29
C SER A 108 -7.50 -0.93 -0.48
N ALA A 109 -8.30 -1.23 0.54
CA ALA A 109 -9.35 -2.25 0.44
C ALA A 109 -10.47 -1.87 -0.56
N PRO A 110 -11.04 -0.65 -0.55
CA PRO A 110 -12.03 -0.25 -1.56
C PRO A 110 -11.46 -0.28 -2.98
N PHE A 111 -10.21 0.15 -3.15
CA PHE A 111 -9.53 0.06 -4.44
C PHE A 111 -9.39 -1.39 -4.91
N PHE A 112 -8.93 -2.29 -4.04
CA PHE A 112 -8.78 -3.71 -4.36
C PHE A 112 -10.11 -4.32 -4.80
N VAL A 113 -11.18 -4.10 -4.03
CA VAL A 113 -12.52 -4.62 -4.35
C VAL A 113 -13.03 -4.06 -5.67
N ALA A 114 -12.89 -2.74 -5.89
CA ALA A 114 -13.31 -2.11 -7.14
C ALA A 114 -12.53 -2.66 -8.34
N PHE A 115 -11.21 -2.83 -8.21
CA PHE A 115 -10.36 -3.40 -9.25
C PHE A 115 -10.76 -4.85 -9.56
N SER A 116 -10.96 -5.68 -8.54
CA SER A 116 -11.40 -7.07 -8.70
C SER A 116 -12.79 -7.18 -9.32
N PHE A 117 -13.72 -6.29 -8.94
CA PHE A 117 -15.06 -6.26 -9.51
C PHE A 117 -15.02 -5.88 -11.00
N LEU A 118 -14.29 -4.81 -11.35
CA LEU A 118 -14.10 -4.40 -12.74
C LEU A 118 -13.46 -5.53 -13.56
N PHE A 119 -12.44 -6.18 -13.02
CA PHE A 119 -11.80 -7.32 -13.66
C PHE A 119 -12.80 -8.45 -13.94
N HIS A 120 -13.62 -8.83 -12.96
CA HIS A 120 -14.58 -9.91 -13.11
C HIS A 120 -15.71 -9.56 -14.10
N VAL A 121 -16.19 -8.31 -14.08
CA VAL A 121 -17.28 -7.83 -14.95
C VAL A 121 -16.82 -7.68 -16.40
N PHE A 122 -15.61 -7.19 -16.63
CA PHE A 122 -15.10 -6.92 -17.98
C PHE A 122 -14.31 -8.08 -18.60
N GLY A 123 -14.10 -9.17 -17.85
CA GLY A 123 -13.46 -10.39 -18.37
C GLY A 123 -12.04 -10.19 -18.91
N LEU A 124 -11.29 -9.26 -18.32
CA LEU A 124 -9.89 -8.97 -18.70
C LEU A 124 -8.92 -10.07 -18.28
#